data_AF-A0A2G9T957-F1
#
_entry.id   AF-A0A2G9T957-F1
#
_cell.length_a   1.000
_cell.length_b   1.000
_cell.length_c   1.000
_cell.angle_alpha   90.00
_cell.angle_beta   90.00
_cell.angle_gamma   90.00
#
_symmetry.space_group_name_H-M   'P 1'
#
loop_
_entity.id
_entity.type
_entity.pdbx_description
1 polymer ?
#
loop_
_entity_poly.entity_id
_entity_poly.type
_entity_poly.pdbx_seq_one_letter_code
_entity_poly.pdbx_strand_id
1 'polypeptide(L)'
;MAIPGSEAKDMPVQAQRLVDVMRQRNEINITNDWKLVNIFVGGNDVCRHCHELHTNRSLTNGPDAYKRNLIKAIQILKDNLPSIYECHCEFHMKKTRQLCMDYM
;
A
#
# COMPACT_ATOMS: atom_id res chain seq x y z
N MET A 1 8.97 3.67 3.80
CA MET A 1 8.72 4.80 4.73
C MET A 1 7.39 5.41 4.37
N ALA A 2 6.53 5.69 5.35
CA ALA A 2 5.20 6.22 5.09
C ALA A 2 5.24 7.69 4.68
N ILE A 3 4.42 8.07 3.70
CA ILE A 3 4.28 9.44 3.20
C ILE A 3 2.79 9.84 3.33
N PRO A 4 2.48 10.98 3.98
CA PRO A 4 1.11 11.47 4.07
C PRO A 4 0.49 11.69 2.68
N GLY A 5 -0.79 11.35 2.54
CA GLY A 5 -1.51 11.49 1.27
C GLY A 5 -1.20 10.43 0.21
N SER A 6 -0.25 9.52 0.45
CA SER A 6 0.02 8.42 -0.49
C SER A 6 -1.18 7.48 -0.64
N GLU A 7 -1.31 6.97 -1.85
CA GLU A 7 -2.33 6.03 -2.28
C GLU A 7 -1.68 4.66 -2.56
N ALA A 8 -2.47 3.61 -2.79
CA ALA A 8 -1.95 2.28 -3.07
C ALA A 8 -1.03 2.27 -4.30
N LYS A 9 -1.26 3.13 -5.30
CA LYS A 9 -0.40 3.27 -6.48
C LYS A 9 1.05 3.68 -6.16
N ASP A 10 1.29 4.30 -5.02
CA ASP A 10 2.62 4.74 -4.59
C ASP A 10 3.38 3.63 -3.83
N MET A 11 2.67 2.58 -3.38
CA MET A 11 3.24 1.51 -2.56
C MET A 11 4.40 0.76 -3.24
N PRO A 12 4.38 0.46 -4.56
CA PRO A 12 5.52 -0.18 -5.21
C PRO A 12 6.82 0.64 -5.09
N VAL A 13 6.74 1.96 -5.25
CA VAL A 13 7.91 2.85 -5.12
C VAL A 13 8.36 2.94 -3.66
N GLN A 14 7.43 2.98 -2.70
CA GLN A 14 7.77 2.96 -1.28
C GLN A 14 8.42 1.63 -0.84
N ALA A 15 7.98 0.51 -1.42
CA ALA A 15 8.56 -0.81 -1.20
C ALA A 15 9.99 -0.89 -1.73
N GLN A 16 10.21 -0.45 -2.98
CA GLN A 16 11.56 -0.41 -3.56
C GLN A 16 12.50 0.45 -2.71
N ARG A 17 12.05 1.65 -2.32
CA ARG A 17 12.84 2.54 -1.47
C ARG A 17 13.16 1.93 -0.11
N LEU A 18 12.26 1.14 0.47
CA LEU A 18 12.52 0.43 1.73
C LEU A 18 13.65 -0.59 1.56
N VAL A 19 13.59 -1.39 0.50
CA VAL A 19 14.63 -2.36 0.15
C VAL A 19 15.99 -1.68 -0.01
N ASP A 20 16.03 -0.59 -0.77
CA ASP A 20 17.27 0.14 -1.04
C ASP A 20 17.88 0.70 0.26
N VAL A 21 17.05 1.28 1.14
CA VAL A 21 17.51 1.78 2.44
C VAL A 21 18.02 0.66 3.33
N MET A 22 17.36 -0.51 3.34
CA MET A 22 17.83 -1.65 4.14
C MET A 22 19.16 -2.19 3.62
N ARG A 23 19.38 -2.22 2.30
CA ARG A 23 20.65 -2.66 1.69
C ARG A 23 21.82 -1.72 1.96
N GLN A 24 21.54 -0.43 2.15
CA GLN A 24 22.58 0.58 2.42
C GLN A 24 23.02 0.61 3.88
N ARG A 25 22.28 -0.03 4.79
CA ARG A 25 22.61 -0.07 6.22
C ARG A 25 23.42 -1.30 6.55
N ASN A 26 24.68 -1.10 6.94
CA ASN A 26 25.59 -2.17 7.34
C ASN A 26 25.12 -2.89 8.60
N GLU A 27 24.31 -2.24 9.45
CA GLU A 27 23.72 -2.83 10.65
C GLU A 27 22.58 -3.83 10.38
N ILE A 28 22.08 -3.98 9.15
CA ILE A 28 20.98 -4.89 8.83
C ILE A 28 21.49 -6.05 7.97
N ASN A 29 21.38 -7.27 8.46
CA ASN A 29 21.64 -8.46 7.65
C ASN A 29 20.36 -8.84 6.89
N ILE A 30 20.28 -8.47 5.61
CA ILE A 30 19.12 -8.75 4.73
C ILE A 30 18.74 -10.23 4.68
N THR A 31 19.71 -11.13 4.76
CA THR A 31 19.45 -12.57 4.62
C THR A 31 19.01 -13.21 5.93
N ASN A 32 19.65 -12.84 7.05
CA ASN A 32 19.50 -13.59 8.30
C ASN A 32 18.57 -12.92 9.33
N ASP A 33 18.40 -11.60 9.29
CA ASP A 33 17.54 -10.93 10.26
C ASP A 33 16.05 -11.11 9.89
N TRP A 34 15.17 -11.15 10.88
CA TRP A 34 13.73 -11.10 10.63
C TRP A 34 13.28 -9.66 10.42
N LYS A 35 12.48 -9.41 9.38
CA LYS A 35 11.93 -8.08 9.09
C LYS A 35 10.42 -8.13 9.32
N LEU A 36 9.93 -7.26 10.20
CA LEU A 36 8.51 -6.96 10.32
C LEU A 36 8.20 -5.74 9.46
N VAL A 37 7.35 -5.90 8.45
CA VAL A 37 6.90 -4.79 7.59
C VAL A 37 5.41 -4.58 7.79
N ASN A 38 5.06 -3.38 8.26
CA ASN A 38 3.68 -2.95 8.44
C ASN A 38 3.25 -2.10 7.24
N ILE A 39 2.21 -2.54 6.54
CA ILE A 39 1.61 -1.81 5.43
C ILE A 39 0.28 -1.23 5.90
N PHE A 40 0.18 0.10 5.92
CA PHE A 40 -1.05 0.80 6.28
C PHE A 40 -1.37 1.88 5.24
N VAL A 41 -2.24 1.53 4.28
CA VAL A 41 -2.66 2.36 3.15
C VAL A 41 -4.12 2.07 2.82
N GLY A 42 -4.79 3.01 2.15
CA GLY A 42 -6.15 2.80 1.63
C GLY A 42 -7.14 3.91 1.94
N GLY A 43 -6.92 4.69 3.01
CA GLY A 43 -7.79 5.84 3.32
C GLY A 43 -7.86 6.85 2.18
N ASN A 44 -6.70 7.22 1.63
CA ASN A 44 -6.61 8.14 0.49
C ASN A 44 -7.18 7.55 -0.80
N ASP A 45 -7.04 6.23 -1.01
CA ASP A 45 -7.62 5.53 -2.16
C ASP A 45 -9.15 5.63 -2.16
N VAL A 46 -9.79 5.41 -1.01
CA VAL A 46 -11.25 5.54 -0.89
C VAL A 46 -11.67 6.98 -1.17
N CYS A 47 -11.02 7.97 -0.55
CA CYS A 47 -11.32 9.38 -0.81
C CYS A 47 -11.19 9.73 -2.29
N ARG A 48 -10.12 9.25 -2.96
CA ARG A 48 -9.92 9.51 -4.38
C ARG A 48 -10.99 8.85 -5.24
N HIS A 49 -11.31 7.59 -4.94
CA HIS A 49 -12.34 6.85 -5.66
C HIS A 49 -13.70 7.55 -5.60
N CYS A 50 -14.10 8.04 -4.41
CA CYS A 50 -15.34 8.81 -4.26
C CYS A 50 -15.32 10.10 -5.08
N HIS A 51 -14.20 10.82 -5.06
CA HIS A 51 -14.06 12.01 -5.86
C HIS A 51 -14.12 11.72 -7.38
N GLU A 52 -13.48 10.64 -7.85
CA GLU A 52 -13.57 10.21 -9.25
C GLU A 52 -15.01 9.90 -9.66
N LEU A 53 -15.76 9.20 -8.80
CA LEU A 53 -17.17 8.90 -8.97
C LEU A 53 -18.03 10.18 -9.04
N HIS A 54 -17.90 11.08 -8.06
CA HIS A 54 -18.71 12.31 -7.99
C HIS A 54 -18.42 13.29 -9.14
N THR A 55 -17.22 13.25 -9.71
CA THR A 55 -16.80 14.16 -10.79
C THR A 55 -16.86 13.53 -12.17
N ASN A 56 -17.44 12.32 -12.31
CA ASN A 56 -17.49 11.55 -13.55
C ASN A 56 -16.12 11.43 -14.25
N ARG A 57 -15.05 11.22 -13.47
CA ARG A 57 -13.69 11.00 -13.98
C ARG A 57 -13.41 9.53 -14.21
N SER A 58 -12.30 9.24 -14.88
CA SER A 58 -11.80 7.86 -15.04
C SER A 58 -11.54 7.22 -13.68
N LEU A 59 -12.03 6.00 -13.47
CA LEU A 59 -11.92 5.27 -12.20
C LEU A 59 -10.55 4.61 -12.05
N THR A 60 -9.55 5.38 -11.64
CA THR A 60 -8.18 4.89 -11.48
C THR A 60 -7.88 4.38 -10.08
N ASN A 61 -8.70 4.74 -9.09
CA ASN A 61 -8.53 4.40 -7.68
C ASN A 61 -9.53 3.36 -7.15
N GLY A 62 -10.15 2.59 -8.05
CA GLY A 62 -11.09 1.54 -7.69
C GLY A 62 -10.45 0.33 -6.98
N PRO A 63 -11.29 -0.61 -6.48
CA PRO A 63 -10.83 -1.78 -5.71
C PRO A 63 -9.78 -2.65 -6.43
N ASP A 64 -9.89 -2.80 -7.74
CA ASP A 64 -8.93 -3.58 -8.51
C ASP A 64 -7.58 -2.90 -8.62
N ALA A 65 -7.55 -1.57 -8.79
CA ALA A 65 -6.31 -0.81 -8.81
C ALA A 65 -5.61 -0.87 -7.45
N TYR A 66 -6.37 -0.70 -6.37
CA TYR A 66 -5.89 -0.88 -5.00
C TYR A 66 -5.24 -2.26 -4.80
N LYS A 67 -5.97 -3.34 -5.13
CA LYS A 67 -5.47 -4.71 -5.00
C LYS A 67 -4.21 -4.95 -5.84
N ARG A 68 -4.21 -4.53 -7.11
CA ARG A 68 -3.06 -4.72 -8.02
C ARG A 68 -1.81 -4.03 -7.48
N ASN A 69 -1.93 -2.80 -7.00
CA ASN A 69 -0.77 -2.04 -6.53
C ASN A 69 -0.21 -2.58 -5.22
N LEU A 70 -1.07 -3.06 -4.31
CA LEU A 70 -0.62 -3.76 -3.11
C LEU A 70 0.10 -5.07 -3.43
N ILE A 71 -0.46 -5.90 -4.30
CA ILE A 71 0.20 -7.16 -4.73
C ILE A 71 1.58 -6.85 -5.31
N LYS A 72 1.71 -5.82 -6.16
CA LYS A 72 3.01 -5.40 -6.70
C LYS A 72 4.00 -4.99 -5.61
N ALA A 73 3.57 -4.18 -4.64
CA ALA A 73 4.43 -3.74 -3.55
C ALA A 73 4.88 -4.92 -2.66
N ILE A 74 3.95 -5.81 -2.30
CA ILE A 74 4.24 -7.01 -1.51
C ILE A 74 5.21 -7.94 -2.28
N GLN A 75 5.01 -8.10 -3.59
CA GLN A 75 5.91 -8.90 -4.42
C GLN A 75 7.33 -8.33 -4.40
N ILE A 76 7.49 -7.01 -4.56
CA ILE A 76 8.81 -6.35 -4.45
C ILE A 76 9.45 -6.65 -3.09
N LEU A 77 8.69 -6.57 -1.99
CA LEU A 77 9.22 -6.88 -0.66
C LEU A 77 9.63 -8.35 -0.55
N LYS A 78 8.79 -9.29 -1.00
CA LYS A 78 9.07 -10.73 -0.96
C LYS A 78 10.27 -11.13 -1.82
N ASP A 79 10.42 -10.54 -2.99
CA ASP A 79 11.52 -10.83 -3.92
C ASP A 79 12.88 -10.35 -3.38
N ASN A 80 12.87 -9.33 -2.52
CA ASN A 80 14.09 -8.70 -2.04
C ASN A 80 14.39 -8.97 -0.56
N LEU A 81 13.42 -9.46 0.23
CA LEU A 81 13.53 -9.71 1.67
C LEU A 81 13.12 -11.17 1.98
N PRO A 82 14.08 -12.10 2.10
CA PRO A 82 13.80 -13.54 2.21
C PRO A 82 13.09 -13.96 3.52
N SER A 83 13.22 -13.19 4.60
CA SER A 83 12.58 -13.45 5.89
C SER A 83 11.72 -12.27 6.34
N ILE A 84 10.55 -12.15 5.71
CA ILE A 84 9.58 -11.09 5.97
C ILE A 84 8.31 -11.65 6.64
N TYR A 85 7.93 -11.07 7.78
CA TYR A 85 6.58 -11.18 8.31
C TYR A 85 5.78 -9.97 7.85
N GLU A 86 4.75 -10.24 7.03
CA GLU A 86 3.75 -9.26 6.65
C GLU A 86 2.61 -9.30 7.67
N CYS A 87 2.50 -8.26 8.51
CA CYS A 87 1.37 -8.15 9.43
C CYS A 87 0.20 -7.48 8.73
N HIS A 88 -0.83 -8.28 8.43
CA HIS A 88 -2.05 -7.80 7.81
C HIS A 88 -2.96 -7.21 8.90
N CYS A 89 -2.78 -5.93 9.22
CA CYS A 89 -3.76 -5.21 10.03
C CYS A 89 -4.98 -4.92 9.16
N GLU A 90 -6.05 -5.70 9.32
CA GLU A 90 -7.34 -5.40 8.68
C GLU A 90 -7.91 -4.10 9.25
N PHE A 91 -7.65 -2.98 8.57
CA PHE A 91 -8.45 -1.78 8.76
C PHE A 91 -9.75 -1.94 7.98
N HIS A 92 -10.84 -2.09 8.72
CA HIS A 92 -12.17 -2.31 8.14
C HIS A 92 -12.72 -1.03 7.51
N MET A 93 -12.28 -0.71 6.29
CA MET A 93 -12.75 0.47 5.52
C MET A 93 -14.12 0.26 4.85
N LYS A 94 -14.82 -0.85 5.15
CA LYS A 94 -16.13 -1.17 4.53
C LYS A 94 -17.17 -0.05 4.75
N LYS A 95 -17.21 0.54 5.95
CA LYS A 95 -18.11 1.67 6.25
C LYS A 95 -17.80 2.90 5.38
N THR A 96 -16.52 3.21 5.19
CA THR A 96 -16.09 4.36 4.37
C THR A 96 -16.42 4.16 2.89
N ARG A 97 -16.29 2.92 2.38
CA ARG A 97 -16.70 2.58 1.01
C ARG A 97 -18.22 2.66 0.84
N GLN A 98 -19.01 2.28 1.84
CA GLN A 98 -20.46 2.40 1.77
C GLN A 98 -20.90 3.87 1.70
N LEU A 99 -20.33 4.72 2.56
CA LEU A 99 -20.59 6.17 2.54
C LEU A 99 -20.26 6.82 1.17
N CYS A 100 -19.24 6.32 0.47
CA CYS A 100 -18.91 6.74 -0.87
C CYS A 100 -20.05 6.52 -1.89
N MET A 101 -20.76 5.40 -1.75
CA MET A 101 -21.82 4.99 -2.67
C MET A 101 -23.17 5.60 -2.30
N ASP A 102 -23.40 5.87 -1.00
CA ASP A 102 -24.66 6.43 -0.49
C ASP A 102 -24.83 7.92 -0.83
N TYR A 103 -23.75 8.63 -1.19
CA TYR A 103 -23.74 10.08 -1.50
C TYR A 103 -23.46 10.39 -2.98
N MET A 104 -23.53 9.38 -3.87
CA MET A 104 -23.62 9.55 -5.33
C MET A 104 -25.07 9.76 -5.77
#